data_AF-A0A7Z9WPB5-F1
#
_entry.id   AF-A0A7Z9WPB5-F1
#
_cell.length_a   1.000
_cell.length_b   1.000
_cell.length_c   1.000
_cell.angle_alpha   90.00
_cell.angle_beta   90.00
_cell.angle_gamma   90.00
#
_symmetry.space_group_name_H-M   'P 1'
#
loop_
_entity.id
_entity.type
_entity.pdbx_description
1 polymer ?
#
loop_
_entity_poly.entity_id
_entity_poly.type
_entity_poly.pdbx_seq_one_letter_code
_entity_poly.pdbx_strand_id
1 'polypeptide(L)'
;RAEQISKALEIVLSDPKVKGLFLNIFGGITRCDEVARGLVEAWKKCRGRAQAKLPLVVRLTGTNEAEGREILRQQGISPVETMEEGARRIVELVGRVEFE
;
A
#
# COMPACT_ATOMS: atom_id res chain seq x y z
N ARG A 1 -12.61 2.98 9.22
CA ARG A 1 -11.44 3.47 8.43
C ARG A 1 -10.91 2.44 7.44
N ALA A 2 -10.70 1.19 7.86
CA ALA A 2 -10.36 0.08 6.96
C ALA A 2 -11.28 0.00 5.72
N GLU A 3 -12.58 0.26 5.91
CA GLU A 3 -13.57 0.23 4.83
C GLU A 3 -13.41 1.34 3.78
N GLN A 4 -12.93 2.53 4.17
CA GLN A 4 -12.61 3.59 3.21
C GLN A 4 -11.36 3.22 2.38
N ILE A 5 -10.34 2.65 3.03
CA ILE A 5 -9.14 2.14 2.35
C ILE A 5 -9.51 1.00 1.40
N SER A 6 -10.36 0.07 1.83
CA SER A 6 -10.86 -1.03 1.01
C SER A 6 -11.59 -0.54 -0.23
N LYS A 7 -12.53 0.40 -0.09
CA LYS A 7 -13.25 0.99 -1.23
C LYS A 7 -12.30 1.70 -2.19
N ALA A 8 -11.33 2.46 -1.68
CA ALA A 8 -10.33 3.11 -2.53
C ALA A 8 -9.50 2.10 -3.32
N LEU A 9 -9.04 1.02 -2.66
CA LEU A 9 -8.31 -0.06 -3.32
C LEU A 9 -9.17 -0.77 -4.35
N GLU A 10 -10.44 -1.07 -4.05
CA GLU A 10 -11.37 -1.69 -5.00
C GLU A 10 -11.58 -0.83 -6.24
N ILE A 11 -11.75 0.49 -6.08
CA ILE A 11 -11.89 1.42 -7.22
C ILE A 11 -10.62 1.39 -8.08
N VAL A 12 -9.44 1.56 -7.47
CA VAL A 12 -8.18 1.60 -8.23
C VAL A 12 -7.90 0.26 -8.91
N LEU A 13 -8.10 -0.85 -8.21
CA LEU A 13 -7.87 -2.20 -8.74
C LEU A 13 -8.94 -2.66 -9.73
N SER A 14 -10.05 -1.92 -9.89
CA SER A 14 -11.05 -2.20 -10.92
C SER A 14 -10.60 -1.81 -12.32
N ASP A 15 -9.60 -0.92 -12.46
CA ASP A 15 -9.01 -0.57 -13.74
C ASP A 15 -7.90 -1.58 -14.13
N PRO A 16 -8.08 -2.35 -15.22
CA PRO A 16 -7.10 -3.34 -15.65
C PRO A 16 -5.77 -2.73 -16.13
N LYS A 17 -5.71 -1.41 -16.36
CA LYS A 17 -4.47 -0.71 -16.74
C LYS A 17 -3.54 -0.44 -15.56
N VAL A 18 -4.00 -0.65 -14.32
CA VAL A 18 -3.17 -0.43 -13.14
C VAL A 18 -2.11 -1.52 -13.06
N LYS A 19 -0.86 -1.08 -13.09
CA LYS A 19 0.33 -1.95 -13.13
C LYS A 19 1.08 -2.05 -11.80
N GLY A 20 0.78 -1.15 -10.88
CA GLY A 20 1.43 -1.05 -9.56
C GLY A 20 0.73 -0.02 -8.70
N LEU A 21 0.88 -0.15 -7.38
CA LEU A 21 0.25 0.73 -6.42
C LEU A 21 1.31 1.37 -5.51
N PHE A 22 1.29 2.70 -5.46
CA PHE A 22 2.06 3.45 -4.46
C PHE A 22 1.10 4.19 -3.54
N LEU A 23 1.10 3.80 -2.26
CA LEU A 23 0.29 4.43 -1.22
C LEU A 23 1.17 5.38 -0.41
N ASN A 24 0.85 6.67 -0.42
CA ASN A 24 1.54 7.68 0.37
C ASN A 24 0.59 8.25 1.43
N ILE A 25 0.84 7.94 2.70
CA ILE A 25 -0.07 8.20 3.81
C ILE A 25 0.61 9.07 4.85
N PHE A 26 -0.09 10.14 5.25
CA PHE A 26 0.28 10.98 6.38
C PHE A 26 -0.75 10.83 7.51
N GLY A 27 -0.33 10.26 8.64
CA GLY A 27 -1.12 10.11 9.85
C GLY A 27 -0.96 11.30 10.79
N GLY A 28 -1.91 12.25 10.76
CA GLY A 28 -1.97 13.32 11.76
C GLY A 28 -2.79 12.88 12.98
N ILE A 29 -4.04 13.35 13.05
CA ILE A 29 -5.04 12.90 14.03
C ILE A 29 -5.33 11.40 13.86
N THR A 30 -5.27 10.93 12.62
CA THR A 30 -5.43 9.51 12.33
C THR A 30 -4.10 8.82 12.51
N ARG A 31 -4.00 7.91 13.47
CA ARG A 31 -2.75 7.22 13.78
C ARG A 31 -2.34 6.24 12.69
N CYS A 32 -1.06 6.15 12.41
CA CYS A 32 -0.47 5.30 11.38
C CYS A 32 -0.71 3.81 11.64
N ASP A 33 -0.79 3.38 12.89
CA ASP A 33 -1.07 1.98 13.24
C ASP A 33 -2.50 1.55 12.89
N GLU A 34 -3.50 2.41 13.13
CA GLU A 34 -4.87 2.17 12.68
C GLU A 34 -4.96 2.07 11.15
N VAL A 35 -4.25 2.96 10.45
CA VAL A 35 -4.22 2.96 8.98
C VAL A 35 -3.53 1.70 8.46
N ALA A 36 -2.41 1.30 9.05
CA ALA A 36 -1.67 0.09 8.68
C ALA A 36 -2.53 -1.17 8.83
N ARG A 37 -3.26 -1.32 9.95
CA ARG A 37 -4.20 -2.44 10.15
C ARG A 37 -5.28 -2.46 9.07
N GLY A 38 -5.89 -1.31 8.81
CA GLY A 38 -6.93 -1.20 7.79
C GLY A 38 -6.42 -1.50 6.37
N LEU A 39 -5.20 -1.07 6.04
CA LEU A 39 -4.54 -1.41 4.79
C LEU A 39 -4.27 -2.91 4.66
N VAL A 40 -3.75 -3.54 5.71
CA VAL A 40 -3.46 -4.98 5.72
C VAL A 40 -4.74 -5.80 5.50
N GLU A 41 -5.82 -5.46 6.21
CA GLU A 41 -7.11 -6.13 6.05
C GLU A 41 -7.68 -5.97 4.64
N ALA A 42 -7.66 -4.74 4.12
CA ALA A 42 -8.14 -4.44 2.78
C ALA A 42 -7.30 -5.15 1.71
N TRP A 43 -5.97 -5.12 1.83
CA TRP A 43 -5.05 -5.79 0.91
C TRP A 43 -5.26 -7.30 0.88
N LYS A 44 -5.50 -7.95 2.04
CA LYS A 44 -5.84 -9.37 2.12
C LYS A 44 -7.14 -9.69 1.38
N LYS A 45 -8.18 -8.86 1.53
CA LYS A 45 -9.45 -9.02 0.83
C LYS A 45 -9.29 -8.88 -0.69
N CYS A 46 -8.49 -7.91 -1.13
CA CYS A 46 -8.24 -7.66 -2.55
C CYS A 46 -7.37 -8.74 -3.21
N ARG A 47 -6.36 -9.27 -2.51
CA ARG A 47 -5.48 -10.33 -3.03
C ARG A 47 -6.21 -11.62 -3.43
N GLY A 48 -7.35 -11.92 -2.82
CA GLY A 48 -8.17 -13.08 -3.20
C GLY A 48 -8.99 -12.89 -4.50
N ARG A 49 -9.10 -11.64 -5.00
CA ARG A 49 -9.92 -11.29 -6.17
C ARG A 49 -9.13 -10.73 -7.35
N ALA A 50 -7.95 -10.15 -7.12
CA ALA A 50 -7.16 -9.49 -8.14
C ALA A 50 -5.66 -9.77 -7.97
N GLN A 51 -5.05 -10.25 -9.06
CA GLN A 51 -3.63 -10.16 -9.43
C GLN A 51 -2.63 -10.24 -8.27
N ALA A 52 -2.29 -11.46 -7.87
CA ALA A 52 -1.24 -11.77 -6.90
C ALA A 52 0.16 -11.19 -7.25
N LYS A 53 0.32 -10.55 -8.41
CA LYS A 53 1.58 -10.02 -8.96
C LYS A 53 1.71 -8.50 -8.93
N LEU A 54 0.68 -7.74 -8.51
CA LEU A 54 0.74 -6.28 -8.57
C LEU A 54 1.72 -5.71 -7.53
N PRO A 55 2.77 -4.96 -7.93
CA PRO A 55 3.70 -4.35 -6.99
C PRO A 55 3.03 -3.33 -6.08
N LEU A 56 3.36 -3.38 -4.78
CA LEU A 56 2.88 -2.44 -3.77
C LEU A 56 4.06 -1.76 -3.09
N VAL A 57 4.04 -0.43 -3.07
CA VAL A 57 4.94 0.41 -2.27
C VAL A 57 4.11 1.25 -1.32
N VAL A 58 4.53 1.37 -0.06
CA VAL A 58 3.81 2.14 0.95
C VAL A 58 4.77 3.11 1.63
N ARG A 59 4.40 4.39 1.68
CA ARG A 59 4.98 5.38 2.58
C ARG A 59 3.97 5.68 3.68
N LEU A 60 4.42 5.61 4.93
CA LEU A 60 3.60 5.90 6.10
C LEU A 60 4.39 6.81 7.04
N THR A 61 3.88 8.01 7.27
CA THR A 61 4.52 9.03 8.11
C THR A 61 3.52 9.64 9.10
N GLY A 62 3.93 9.90 10.35
CA GLY A 62 3.12 10.66 11.32
C GLY A 62 2.95 10.00 12.70
N THR A 63 1.81 10.22 13.35
CA THR A 63 1.53 9.72 14.71
C THR A 63 1.54 8.19 14.74
N ASN A 64 2.31 7.58 15.64
CA ASN A 64 2.52 6.13 15.74
C ASN A 64 3.07 5.49 14.45
N GLU A 65 3.93 6.23 13.74
CA GLU A 65 4.58 5.77 12.52
C GLU A 65 5.38 4.47 12.73
N ALA A 66 6.12 4.36 13.84
CA ALA A 66 6.93 3.18 14.11
C ALA A 66 6.07 1.91 14.19
N GLU A 67 4.97 1.96 14.95
CA GLU A 67 4.02 0.86 15.10
C GLU A 67 3.31 0.54 13.78
N GLY A 68 2.89 1.57 13.03
CA GLY A 68 2.27 1.39 11.73
C GLY A 68 3.20 0.72 10.73
N ARG A 69 4.46 1.14 10.67
CA ARG A 69 5.47 0.53 9.80
C ARG A 69 5.75 -0.93 10.19
N GLU A 70 5.80 -1.22 11.48
CA GLU A 70 6.01 -2.58 11.97
C GLU A 70 4.87 -3.53 11.57
N ILE A 71 3.62 -3.07 11.68
CA ILE A 71 2.44 -3.83 11.23
C ILE A 71 2.54 -4.17 9.73
N LEU A 72 3.04 -3.25 8.90
CA LEU A 72 3.25 -3.50 7.47
C LEU A 72 4.38 -4.52 7.23
N ARG A 73 5.51 -4.40 7.94
CA ARG A 73 6.65 -5.32 7.81
C ARG A 73 6.27 -6.76 8.15
N GLN A 74 5.45 -6.95 9.18
CA GLN A 74 4.93 -8.28 9.56
C GLN A 74 4.10 -8.94 8.46
N GLN A 75 3.62 -8.18 7.48
CA GLN A 75 2.89 -8.69 6.31
C GLN A 75 3.76 -8.77 5.06
N GLY A 76 5.08 -8.60 5.20
CA GLY A 76 6.04 -8.59 4.09
C GLY A 76 6.04 -7.30 3.27
N ILE A 77 5.38 -6.24 3.74
CA ILE A 77 5.37 -4.92 3.09
C ILE A 77 6.44 -4.07 3.77
N SER A 78 7.54 -3.78 3.07
CA SER A 78 8.58 -2.88 3.57
C SER A 78 8.24 -1.43 3.22
N PRO A 79 7.91 -0.57 4.20
CA PRO A 79 7.56 0.82 3.91
C PRO A 79 8.80 1.64 3.57
N VAL A 80 8.65 2.57 2.63
CA VAL A 80 9.68 3.55 2.26
C VAL A 80 9.59 4.79 3.15
N GLU A 81 10.68 5.54 3.24
CA GLU A 81 10.76 6.70 4.12
C GLU A 81 10.31 7.99 3.43
N THR A 82 10.74 8.15 2.18
CA THR A 82 10.49 9.37 1.43
C THR A 82 9.54 9.13 0.26
N MET A 83 8.85 10.20 -0.15
CA MET A 83 7.98 10.15 -1.30
C MET A 83 8.76 9.86 -2.59
N GLU A 84 9.97 10.41 -2.69
CA GLU A 84 10.86 10.20 -3.83
C GLU A 84 11.34 8.75 -3.93
N GLU A 85 11.75 8.15 -2.81
CA GLU A 85 12.08 6.73 -2.73
C GLU A 85 10.88 5.87 -3.16
N GLY A 86 9.68 6.19 -2.67
CA GLY A 86 8.46 5.47 -3.03
C GLY A 86 8.12 5.52 -4.52
N ALA A 87 8.22 6.72 -5.11
CA ALA A 87 7.99 6.92 -6.53
C ALA A 87 9.03 6.18 -7.40
N ARG A 88 10.32 6.26 -7.04
CA ARG A 88 11.38 5.53 -7.75
C ARG A 88 11.17 4.02 -7.65
N ARG A 89 10.85 3.53 -6.44
CA ARG A 89 10.69 2.10 -6.16
C ARG A 89 9.52 1.48 -6.92
N ILE A 90 8.38 2.17 -6.99
CA ILE A 90 7.22 1.63 -7.72
C ILE A 90 7.50 1.56 -9.22
N VAL A 91 8.18 2.56 -9.80
CA VAL A 91 8.56 2.55 -11.21
C VAL A 91 9.52 1.40 -11.52
N GLU A 92 10.53 1.19 -10.67
CA GLU A 92 11.48 0.08 -10.79
C GLU A 92 10.77 -1.28 -10.73
N LEU A 93 9.84 -1.45 -9.78
CA LEU A 93 9.10 -2.71 -9.61
C LEU A 93 8.18 -2.98 -10.80
N VAL A 94 7.46 -1.97 -11.28
CA VAL A 94 6.60 -2.07 -12.46
C VAL A 94 7.43 -2.40 -13.69
N GLY A 95 8.57 -1.75 -13.90
CA GLY A 95 9.44 -2.02 -15.05
C GLY A 95 10.05 -3.42 -15.11
N ARG A 96 10.04 -4.15 -13.98
CA ARG A 96 10.53 -5.55 -13.88
C ARG A 96 9.44 -6.60 -14.06
N VAL A 97 8.18 -6.20 -14.03
CA VAL A 97 7.05 -7.12 -14.23
C VAL A 97 6.70 -7.11 -15.71
N GLU A 98 6.74 -8.28 -16.34
CA GLU A 98 6.18 -8.46 -17.68
C GLU A 98 4.66 -8.44 -17.57
N PHE A 99 4.03 -7.51 -18.29
CA PHE A 99 2.58 -7.42 -18.44
C PHE A 99 2.25 -7.97 -19.82
N GLU A 100 1.60 -9.15 -19.88
CA GLU A 100 1.04 -9.73 -21.11
C GLU A 100 -0.17 -8.92 -21.63
#